data_AF-A0A953JXL4-F1
#
_entry.id   AF-A0A953JXL4-F1
#
_cell.length_a   1.000
_cell.length_b   1.000
_cell.length_c   1.000
_cell.angle_alpha   90.00
_cell.angle_beta   90.00
_cell.angle_gamma   90.00
#
_symmetry.space_group_name_H-M   'P 1'
#
loop_
_entity.id
_entity.type
_entity.pdbx_description
1 polymer ?
#
loop_
_entity_poly.entity_id
_entity_poly.type
_entity_poly.pdbx_seq_one_letter_code
_entity_poly.pdbx_strand_id
1 'polypeptide(L)'
;QGTGGSLTFSSQYGLVDVARLPVVEADGVPQPVPATPSNTSDAPAPPGGDDVFALLERLADLHAKGILSAEEFAAKKTELLNRI
;
A
#
# COMPACT_ATOMS: atom_id res chain seq x y z
N GLN A 1 -24.33 4.42 -16.44
CA GLN A 1 -24.43 5.36 -15.31
C GLN A 1 -23.88 4.64 -14.07
N GLY A 2 -22.56 4.61 -13.90
CA GLY A 2 -21.92 4.00 -12.73
C GLY A 2 -21.69 5.08 -11.69
N THR A 3 -22.65 5.26 -10.78
CA THR A 3 -22.64 6.33 -9.78
C THR A 3 -22.21 5.75 -8.45
N GLY A 4 -20.99 6.09 -7.97
CA GLY A 4 -20.60 5.89 -6.57
C GLY A 4 -19.37 5.02 -6.26
N GLY A 5 -18.40 4.85 -7.16
CA GLY A 5 -17.12 4.22 -6.80
C GLY A 5 -16.16 5.25 -6.19
N SER A 6 -15.62 5.00 -5.00
CA SER A 6 -14.51 5.81 -4.47
C SER A 6 -13.30 5.66 -5.39
N LEU A 7 -12.66 6.77 -5.78
CA LEU A 7 -11.41 6.74 -6.55
C LEU A 7 -10.24 6.90 -5.58
N THR A 8 -9.35 5.91 -5.59
CA THR A 8 -8.10 5.92 -4.82
C THR A 8 -6.92 6.10 -5.77
N PHE A 9 -6.05 7.08 -5.50
CA PHE A 9 -4.87 7.37 -6.31
C PHE A 9 -3.60 6.90 -5.56
N SER A 10 -2.69 6.22 -6.26
CA SER A 10 -1.41 5.80 -5.67
C SER A 10 -0.34 6.86 -5.97
N SER A 11 0.25 7.42 -4.91
CA SER A 11 1.43 8.27 -4.97
C SER A 11 2.61 7.55 -4.33
N GLN A 12 3.82 8.03 -4.59
CA GLN A 12 5.06 7.52 -3.98
C GLN A 12 5.06 7.66 -2.45
N TYR A 13 4.15 8.49 -1.93
CA TYR A 13 3.91 8.73 -0.51
C TYR A 13 2.72 7.93 0.05
N GLY A 14 2.07 7.08 -0.75
CA GLY A 14 0.95 6.23 -0.34
C GLY A 14 -0.34 6.45 -1.12
N LEU A 15 -1.42 5.81 -0.65
CA LEU A 15 -2.74 5.91 -1.25
C LEU A 15 -3.46 7.19 -0.79
N VAL A 16 -4.04 7.91 -1.74
CA VAL A 16 -4.82 9.13 -1.53
C VAL A 16 -6.27 8.84 -1.93
N ASP A 17 -7.19 8.98 -0.98
CA ASP A 17 -8.63 8.84 -1.22
C ASP A 17 -9.24 10.21 -1.56
N VAL A 18 -9.84 10.32 -2.74
CA VAL A 18 -10.35 11.59 -3.27
C VAL A 18 -11.56 12.10 -2.47
N ALA A 19 -12.32 11.22 -1.82
CA ALA A 19 -13.50 11.60 -1.03
C ALA A 19 -13.13 12.25 0.32
N ARG A 20 -11.89 12.08 0.79
CA ARG A 20 -11.36 12.74 2.01
C ARG A 20 -10.62 14.03 1.73
N LEU A 21 -10.35 14.37 0.47
CA LEU A 21 -9.67 15.61 0.15
C LEU A 21 -10.60 16.79 0.44
N PRO A 22 -10.08 17.87 1.07
CA PRO A 22 -10.86 19.09 1.24
C PRO A 22 -11.19 19.62 -0.16
N VAL A 23 -12.48 19.65 -0.47
CA VAL A 23 -12.97 20.22 -1.73
C VAL A 23 -12.75 21.72 -1.65
N VAL A 24 -11.75 22.22 -2.38
CA VAL A 24 -11.52 23.66 -2.52
C VAL A 24 -12.45 24.14 -3.63
N GLU A 25 -13.72 24.36 -3.28
CA GLU A 25 -14.66 25.06 -4.15
C GLU A 25 -14.27 26.55 -4.16
N ALA A 26 -14.09 27.13 -5.34
CA ALA A 26 -13.70 28.54 -5.52
C ALA A 26 -14.79 29.55 -5.08
N ASP A 27 -15.84 29.11 -4.39
CA ASP A 27 -16.94 29.95 -3.88
C ASP A 27 -17.35 29.41 -2.50
N GLY A 28 -16.89 30.07 -1.44
CA GLY A 28 -16.83 29.52 -0.09
C GLY A 28 -18.17 29.37 0.62
N VAL A 29 -18.70 28.15 0.66
CA VAL A 29 -19.79 27.80 1.61
C VAL A 29 -19.53 26.40 2.21
N PRO A 30 -19.30 26.28 3.54
CA PRO A 30 -19.11 24.98 4.17
C PRO A 30 -20.47 24.27 4.34
N GLN A 31 -20.65 23.14 3.66
CA GLN A 31 -21.83 22.28 3.82
C GLN A 31 -21.58 21.21 4.91
N PRO A 32 -22.52 20.95 5.84
CA PRO A 32 -22.31 20.04 6.95
C PRO A 32 -22.24 18.58 6.47
N VAL A 33 -21.17 17.89 6.88
CA VAL A 33 -20.88 16.49 6.55
C VAL A 33 -21.89 15.52 7.22
N PRO A 34 -22.42 14.51 6.51
CA PRO A 34 -23.10 13.40 7.14
C PRO A 34 -22.07 12.47 7.80
N ALA A 35 -22.22 12.23 9.11
CA ALA A 35 -21.47 11.19 9.80
C ALA A 35 -21.85 9.82 9.23
N THR A 36 -20.98 9.23 8.42
CA THR A 36 -21.08 7.84 7.98
C THR A 36 -20.33 6.94 8.96
N PRO A 37 -20.90 5.79 9.35
CA PRO A 37 -20.30 4.89 10.33
C PRO A 37 -19.02 4.27 9.79
N SER A 38 -18.09 4.07 10.72
CA SER A 38 -16.79 3.44 10.57
C SER A 38 -16.83 2.19 9.69
N ASN A 39 -16.29 2.28 8.47
CA ASN A 39 -15.73 1.12 7.78
C ASN A 39 -14.21 1.19 7.91
N THR A 40 -13.75 0.35 8.83
CA THR A 40 -12.44 -0.30 8.98
C THR A 40 -11.38 0.08 7.96
N SER A 41 -10.23 0.52 8.49
CA SER A 41 -8.92 0.57 7.85
C SER A 41 -8.75 -0.44 6.72
N ASP A 42 -8.69 0.06 5.48
CA ASP A 42 -7.67 -0.39 4.53
C ASP A 42 -6.51 0.62 4.64
N ALA A 43 -5.93 0.68 5.84
CA ALA A 43 -4.52 1.04 5.91
C ALA A 43 -3.81 -0.17 5.26
N PRO A 44 -2.80 0.00 4.40
CA PRO A 44 -1.94 -1.11 4.08
C PRO A 44 -1.46 -1.61 5.43
N ALA A 45 -1.85 -2.84 5.79
CA ALA A 45 -1.29 -3.49 6.95
C ALA A 45 0.23 -3.33 6.80
N PRO A 46 0.96 -2.93 7.87
CA PRO A 46 2.42 -3.04 7.81
C PRO A 46 2.69 -4.45 7.30
N PRO A 47 3.56 -4.64 6.27
CA PRO A 47 3.73 -5.94 5.61
C PRO A 47 3.83 -6.98 6.72
N GLY A 48 2.80 -7.83 6.80
CA GLY A 48 2.71 -8.84 7.84
C GLY A 48 3.91 -9.76 7.71
N GLY A 49 4.22 -10.55 8.74
CA GLY A 49 5.29 -11.56 8.62
C GLY A 49 5.10 -12.46 7.38
N ASP A 50 3.85 -12.69 7.00
CA ASP A 50 3.38 -13.32 5.76
C ASP A 50 3.92 -12.67 4.48
N ASP A 51 3.96 -11.34 4.37
CA ASP A 51 4.58 -10.63 3.23
C ASP A 51 6.09 -10.87 3.15
N VAL A 52 6.77 -10.98 4.31
CA VAL A 52 8.21 -11.24 4.35
C VAL A 52 8.53 -12.62 3.77
N PHE A 53 7.72 -13.64 4.09
CA PHE A 53 7.87 -14.97 3.51
C PHE A 53 7.55 -14.99 2.01
N ALA A 54 6.51 -14.28 1.56
CA ALA A 54 6.19 -14.15 0.14
C ALA A 54 7.32 -13.44 -0.64
N LEU A 55 7.97 -12.43 -0.04
CA LEU A 55 9.12 -11.75 -0.63
C LEU A 55 10.36 -12.66 -0.71
N LEU A 56 10.56 -13.51 0.30
CA LEU A 56 11.62 -14.53 0.31
C LEU A 56 11.45 -15.54 -0.84
N GLU A 57 10.22 -15.98 -1.09
CA GLU A 57 9.91 -16.88 -2.20
C GLU A 57 10.20 -16.22 -3.56
N ARG A 58 9.82 -14.96 -3.72
CA ARG A 58 10.11 -14.16 -4.92
C ARG A 58 11.62 -13.98 -5.16
N LEU A 59 12.38 -13.73 -4.09
CA LEU A 59 13.84 -13.65 -4.13
C LEU A 59 14.48 -14.98 -4.55
N ALA A 60 13.96 -16.10 -4.06
CA ALA A 60 14.46 -17.43 -4.42
C ALA A 60 14.21 -17.74 -5.90
N ASP A 61 13.04 -17.38 -6.43
CA ASP A 61 12.70 -17.56 -7.85
C ASP A 61 13.60 -16.71 -8.76
N LEU A 62 13.87 -15.45 -8.37
CA LEU A 62 14.79 -14.57 -9.11
C LEU A 62 16.25 -15.08 -9.09
N HIS A 63 16.71 -15.63 -7.95
CA HIS A 63 18.03 -16.26 -7.85
C HIS A 63 18.11 -17.55 -8.66
N ALA A 64 17.07 -18.40 -8.64
CA ALA A 64 16.99 -19.61 -9.46
C ALA A 64 16.99 -19.29 -10.97
N LYS A 65 16.41 -18.14 -11.35
CA LYS A 65 16.48 -17.59 -12.71
C LYS A 65 17.85 -17.00 -13.07
N GLY A 66 18.79 -16.91 -12.13
CA GLY A 66 20.11 -16.32 -12.32
C GLY A 66 20.10 -14.79 -12.48
N ILE A 67 19.00 -14.13 -12.09
CA ILE A 67 18.85 -12.67 -12.18
C ILE A 67 19.58 -11.99 -11.01
N LEU A 68 19.59 -12.64 -9.83
CA LEU A 68 20.37 -12.21 -8.67
C LEU A 68 21.59 -13.12 -8.49
N SER A 69 22.68 -12.52 -8.02
CA SER A 69 23.85 -13.25 -7.55
C SER A 69 23.60 -13.86 -6.16
N ALA A 70 24.34 -14.92 -5.82
CA ALA A 70 24.23 -15.59 -4.52
C ALA A 70 24.48 -14.63 -3.33
N GLU A 71 25.40 -13.67 -3.51
CA GLU A 71 25.70 -12.63 -2.50
C GLU A 71 24.51 -11.70 -2.25
N GLU A 72 23.86 -11.22 -3.31
CA GLU A 72 22.70 -10.33 -3.18
C GLU A 72 21.50 -11.04 -2.55
N PHE A 73 21.28 -12.30 -2.92
CA PHE A 73 20.23 -13.13 -2.32
C PHE A 73 20.47 -13.32 -0.82
N ALA A 74 21.70 -13.64 -0.41
CA ALA A 74 22.05 -13.84 1.00
C ALA A 74 21.89 -12.55 1.84
N ALA A 75 22.33 -11.41 1.29
CA ALA A 75 22.18 -10.11 1.96
C ALA A 75 20.70 -9.75 2.16
N LYS A 76 19.88 -9.87 1.10
CA LYS A 76 18.45 -9.55 1.15
C LYS A 76 17.65 -10.49 2.05
N LYS A 77 17.95 -11.80 2.02
CA LYS A 77 17.32 -12.79 2.89
C LYS A 77 17.59 -12.48 4.37
N THR A 78 18.82 -12.11 4.71
CA THR A 78 19.20 -11.78 6.09
C THR A 78 18.47 -10.53 6.58
N GLU A 79 18.42 -9.47 5.76
CA GLU A 79 17.70 -8.24 6.10
C GLU A 79 16.21 -8.47 6.31
N LEU A 80 15.59 -9.30 5.46
CA LEU A 80 14.18 -9.68 5.59
C LEU A 80 13.92 -10.51 6.85
N LEU A 81 14.79 -11.47 7.16
CA LEU A 81 14.70 -12.25 8.41
C LEU A 81 14.93 -11.42 9.68
N ASN A 82 15.68 -10.32 9.60
CA ASN A 82 15.98 -9.48 10.75
C ASN A 82 14.84 -8.48 11.05
N ARG A 83 13.83 -8.44 10.18
CA ARG A 83 12.66 -7.55 10.26
C ARG A 83 11.41 -8.23 10.82
N ILE A 84 11.49 -9.53 11.07
CA ILE A 84 10.48 -10.36 11.77
C ILE A 84 10.80 -10.39 13.25
#